data_AF-F3KDJ1-F1
#
_entry.id   AF-F3KDJ1-F1
#
_cell.length_a   1.000
_cell.length_b   1.000
_cell.length_c   1.000
_cell.angle_alpha   90.00
_cell.angle_beta   90.00
_cell.angle_gamma   90.00
#
_symmetry.space_group_name_H-M   'P 1'
#
loop_
_entity.id
_entity.type
_entity.pdbx_description
1 polymer ?
#
loop_
_entity_poly.entity_id
_entity_poly.type
_entity_poly.pdbx_seq_one_letter_code
_entity_poly.pdbx_strand_id
1 'polypeptide(L)'
;MAALLRFIFVMTMFFCAATSASAADLKQSLQHYFSGSAIQFGYGGGTSSNNPRVELTIHYCRSGLYYSSGQSCRPNLIASGYQCTPMQDAGRWHLVVQSGQAMMQWRSNSSGLGSLPIFVSANGAVVDQRGNPFYRVGAAQCR
;
A
#
# COMPACT_ATOMS: atom_id res chain seq x y z
N MET A 1 46.36 49.62 4.45
CA MET A 1 45.47 48.98 3.45
C MET A 1 44.77 47.81 4.11
N ALA A 2 43.58 48.09 4.67
CA ALA A 2 42.75 47.15 5.41
C ALA A 2 41.52 46.83 4.56
N ALA A 3 41.58 45.76 3.76
CA ALA A 3 40.46 45.40 2.88
C ALA A 3 40.49 43.92 2.45
N LEU A 4 40.74 42.99 3.39
CA LEU A 4 40.71 41.57 3.03
C LEU A 4 40.27 40.64 4.18
N LEU A 5 39.32 41.10 5.00
CA LEU A 5 38.72 40.30 6.08
C LEU A 5 37.23 40.66 6.27
N ARG A 6 36.45 40.60 5.17
CA ARG A 6 35.00 40.86 5.18
C ARG A 6 34.20 39.90 4.30
N PHE A 7 34.58 38.63 4.25
CA PHE A 7 33.70 37.58 3.70
C PHE A 7 33.68 36.37 4.63
N ILE A 8 33.30 36.65 5.87
CA ILE A 8 32.98 35.67 6.88
C ILE A 8 31.44 35.67 7.02
N PHE A 9 30.85 34.47 6.99
CA PHE A 9 29.49 34.12 7.44
C PHE A 9 28.28 34.68 6.68
N VAL A 10 28.02 34.19 5.46
CA VAL A 10 26.63 34.02 4.95
C VAL A 10 26.51 32.70 4.16
N MET A 11 26.89 31.58 4.77
CA MET A 11 26.32 30.26 4.41
C MET A 11 25.57 29.74 5.63
N THR A 12 24.66 30.59 6.09
CA THR A 12 23.76 30.29 7.20
C THR A 12 22.67 29.37 6.65
N MET A 13 22.70 28.12 7.13
CA MET A 13 21.53 27.26 7.27
C MET A 13 20.63 27.19 6.03
N PHE A 14 21.02 26.38 5.04
CA PHE A 14 19.99 25.62 4.34
C PHE A 14 19.44 24.64 5.37
N PHE A 15 18.39 25.08 6.07
CA PHE A 15 17.60 24.28 6.97
C PHE A 15 17.21 23.00 6.20
N CYS A 16 17.89 21.90 6.51
CA CYS A 16 17.29 20.59 6.39
C CYS A 16 16.10 20.58 7.37
N ALA A 17 14.99 21.17 6.95
CA ALA A 17 13.68 20.80 7.45
C ALA A 17 13.46 19.35 7.00
N ALA A 18 14.08 18.42 7.72
CA ALA A 18 13.61 17.06 7.76
C ALA A 18 12.20 17.15 8.34
N THR A 19 11.22 17.30 7.46
CA THR A 19 9.82 17.19 7.80
C THR A 19 9.65 15.75 8.28
N SER A 20 9.74 15.56 9.59
CA SER A 20 9.33 14.33 10.25
C SER A 20 7.86 14.14 9.89
N ALA A 21 7.58 13.34 8.86
CA ALA A 21 6.21 13.03 8.47
C ALA A 21 5.50 12.48 9.70
N SER A 22 4.53 13.22 10.22
CA SER A 22 3.84 12.82 11.44
C SER A 22 3.00 11.58 11.13
N ALA A 23 2.64 10.82 12.18
CA ALA A 23 1.69 9.71 12.02
C ALA A 23 0.35 10.17 11.40
N ALA A 24 -0.05 11.43 11.63
CA ALA A 24 -1.23 12.03 11.03
C ALA A 24 -1.05 12.26 9.51
N ASP A 25 0.11 12.77 9.09
CA ASP A 25 0.43 12.98 7.67
C ASP A 25 0.49 11.66 6.91
N LEU A 26 1.09 10.62 7.52
CA LEU A 26 1.11 9.28 6.95
C LEU A 26 -0.30 8.73 6.78
N LYS A 27 -1.14 8.86 7.82
CA LYS A 27 -2.54 8.41 7.77
C LYS A 27 -3.29 9.12 6.64
N GLN A 28 -3.18 10.44 6.55
CA GLN A 28 -3.88 11.23 5.54
C GLN A 28 -3.40 10.90 4.12
N SER A 29 -2.09 10.78 3.92
CA SER A 29 -1.50 10.42 2.63
C SER A 29 -1.98 9.05 2.15
N LEU A 30 -1.91 8.03 3.00
CA LEU A 30 -2.39 6.70 2.67
C LEU A 30 -3.92 6.64 2.52
N GLN A 31 -4.68 7.34 3.37
CA GLN A 31 -6.12 7.44 3.20
C GLN A 31 -6.47 8.04 1.84
N HIS A 32 -5.76 9.08 1.40
CA HIS A 32 -5.93 9.66 0.06
C HIS A 32 -5.51 8.69 -1.06
N TYR A 33 -4.44 7.91 -0.83
CA TYR A 33 -3.96 6.90 -1.77
C TYR A 33 -4.99 5.78 -2.01
N PHE A 34 -5.70 5.32 -0.99
CA PHE A 34 -6.69 4.25 -1.15
C PHE A 34 -8.09 4.79 -1.49
N SER A 35 -8.52 5.89 -0.86
CA SER A 35 -9.90 6.37 -0.92
C SER A 35 -10.34 6.77 -2.34
N GLY A 36 -11.35 6.07 -2.86
CA GLY A 36 -11.88 6.24 -4.20
C GLY A 36 -11.06 5.56 -5.30
N SER A 37 -10.17 4.62 -4.96
CA SER A 37 -9.23 4.01 -5.92
C SER A 37 -9.47 2.52 -6.11
N ALA A 38 -9.28 2.04 -7.33
CA ALA A 38 -9.07 0.63 -7.61
C ALA A 38 -7.57 0.33 -7.48
N ILE A 39 -7.24 -0.57 -6.56
CA ILE A 39 -5.87 -0.96 -6.24
C ILE A 39 -5.70 -2.43 -6.61
N GLN A 40 -4.78 -2.71 -7.52
CA GLN A 40 -4.32 -4.05 -7.79
C GLN A 40 -3.25 -4.43 -6.76
N PHE A 41 -3.45 -5.56 -6.12
CA PHE A 41 -2.54 -6.14 -5.17
C PHE A 41 -2.41 -7.64 -5.47
N GLY A 42 -1.18 -8.14 -5.37
CA GLY A 42 -0.93 -9.55 -5.50
C GLY A 42 0.23 -10.00 -4.63
N TYR A 43 0.17 -11.26 -4.22
CA TYR A 43 1.25 -11.94 -3.51
C TYR A 43 1.40 -13.34 -4.07
N GLY A 44 2.64 -13.77 -4.22
CA GLY A 44 2.97 -15.00 -4.93
C GLY A 44 3.97 -14.73 -6.04
N GLY A 45 5.21 -14.52 -5.63
CA GLY A 45 6.35 -14.31 -6.50
C GLY A 45 7.59 -14.77 -5.74
N GLY A 46 7.78 -16.09 -5.66
CA GLY A 46 9.03 -16.67 -5.20
C GLY A 46 9.47 -17.71 -6.21
N THR A 47 10.76 -18.01 -6.26
CA THR A 47 11.36 -18.96 -7.21
C THR A 47 10.91 -20.41 -7.01
N SER A 48 10.15 -20.71 -5.95
CA SER A 48 9.60 -22.04 -5.74
C SER A 48 8.32 -22.22 -6.57
N SER A 49 8.26 -23.35 -7.28
CA SER A 49 7.12 -23.79 -8.08
C SER A 49 5.83 -24.04 -7.27
N ASN A 50 5.84 -23.79 -5.95
CA ASN A 50 4.75 -24.08 -5.02
C ASN A 50 4.07 -22.84 -4.43
N ASN A 51 4.45 -21.63 -4.85
CA ASN A 51 3.84 -20.43 -4.28
C ASN A 51 2.52 -20.07 -4.97
N PRO A 52 1.39 -19.95 -4.23
CA PRO A 52 0.15 -19.47 -4.79
C PRO A 52 0.29 -18.01 -5.22
N ARG A 53 -0.18 -17.70 -6.43
CA ARG A 53 -0.28 -16.34 -6.98
C ARG A 53 -1.71 -15.85 -6.77
N VAL A 54 -1.87 -14.87 -5.91
CA VAL A 54 -3.13 -14.16 -5.73
C VAL A 54 -3.03 -12.85 -6.48
N GLU A 55 -4.03 -12.57 -7.31
CA GLU A 55 -4.18 -11.30 -8.00
C GLU A 55 -5.58 -10.76 -7.74
N LEU A 56 -5.66 -9.65 -7.03
CA LEU A 56 -6.91 -9.00 -6.66
C LEU A 56 -6.87 -7.56 -7.11
N THR A 57 -7.98 -7.10 -7.65
CA THR A 57 -8.29 -5.67 -7.72
C THR A 57 -9.28 -5.37 -6.62
N ILE A 58 -8.93 -4.44 -5.73
CA ILE A 58 -9.74 -3.99 -4.61
C ILE A 58 -10.16 -2.55 -4.88
N HIS A 59 -11.47 -2.31 -4.92
CA HIS A 59 -12.07 -0.99 -5.05
C HIS A 59 -12.33 -0.44 -3.65
N TYR A 60 -11.50 0.50 -3.21
CA TYR A 60 -11.61 1.15 -1.90
C TYR A 60 -12.49 2.40 -2.00
N CYS A 61 -13.74 2.32 -1.56
CA CYS A 61 -14.67 3.45 -1.63
C CYS A 61 -14.45 4.47 -0.52
N ARG A 62 -14.75 5.75 -0.82
CA ARG A 62 -14.62 6.85 0.14
C ARG A 62 -15.50 6.69 1.38
N SER A 63 -16.62 5.96 1.25
CA SER A 63 -17.55 5.61 2.33
C SER A 63 -16.96 4.62 3.35
N GLY A 64 -15.77 4.06 3.09
CA GLY A 64 -15.19 2.97 3.87
C GLY A 64 -15.69 1.58 3.45
N LEU A 65 -16.49 1.46 2.39
CA LEU A 65 -16.80 0.16 1.77
C LEU A 65 -15.66 -0.28 0.86
N TYR A 66 -15.46 -1.59 0.73
CA TYR A 66 -14.64 -2.14 -0.35
C TYR A 66 -15.38 -3.27 -1.08
N TYR A 67 -15.01 -3.46 -2.34
CA TYR A 67 -15.32 -4.63 -3.14
C TYR A 67 -14.01 -5.14 -3.74
N SER A 68 -13.79 -6.45 -3.74
CA SER A 68 -12.63 -7.08 -4.37
C SER A 68 -13.08 -8.12 -5.39
N SER A 69 -12.30 -8.23 -6.46
CA SER A 69 -12.46 -9.27 -7.46
C SER A 69 -11.09 -9.69 -8.00
N GLY A 70 -10.97 -10.95 -8.39
CA GLY A 70 -9.75 -11.48 -8.98
C GLY A 70 -9.69 -13.00 -8.88
N GLN A 71 -8.50 -13.52 -8.65
CA GLN A 71 -8.26 -14.96 -8.64
C GLN A 71 -7.13 -15.36 -7.70
N SER A 72 -7.27 -16.56 -7.14
CA SER A 72 -6.19 -17.26 -6.44
C SER A 72 -5.74 -18.44 -7.27
N CYS A 73 -4.51 -18.37 -7.76
CA CYS A 73 -3.88 -19.38 -8.58
C CYS A 73 -2.94 -20.22 -7.73
N ARG A 74 -3.21 -21.51 -7.61
CA ARG A 74 -2.32 -22.47 -6.94
C ARG A 74 -1.58 -23.30 -7.98
N PRO A 75 -0.31 -23.64 -7.77
CA PRO A 75 0.39 -24.58 -8.64
C PRO A 75 -0.34 -25.92 -8.71
N ASN A 76 -0.58 -26.39 -9.93
CA ASN A 76 -1.12 -27.70 -10.23
C ASN A 76 0.06 -28.62 -10.59
N LEU A 77 0.51 -29.39 -9.60
CA LEU A 77 1.63 -30.32 -9.74
C LEU A 77 1.37 -31.46 -10.73
N ILE A 78 0.09 -31.76 -11.01
CA ILE A 78 -0.33 -32.85 -11.90
C ILE A 78 -0.34 -32.38 -13.36
N ALA A 79 -0.78 -31.14 -13.61
CA ALA A 79 -0.97 -30.59 -14.96
C ALA A 79 0.14 -29.61 -15.40
N SER A 80 1.25 -29.51 -14.66
CA SER A 80 2.37 -28.59 -14.94
C SER A 80 1.92 -27.15 -15.23
N GLY A 81 1.04 -26.60 -14.39
CA GLY A 81 0.47 -25.26 -14.59
C GLY A 81 -0.09 -24.63 -13.32
N TYR A 82 -0.95 -23.63 -13.45
CA TYR A 82 -1.69 -23.03 -12.33
C TYR A 82 -3.17 -23.35 -12.45
N GLN A 83 -3.80 -23.70 -11.32
CA GLN A 83 -5.25 -23.75 -11.20
C GLN A 83 -5.72 -22.49 -10.47
N CYS A 84 -6.47 -21.66 -11.18
CA CYS A 84 -7.00 -20.40 -10.68
C CYS A 84 -8.46 -20.53 -10.29
N THR A 85 -8.79 -20.12 -9.07
CA THR A 85 -10.16 -20.02 -8.59
C THR A 85 -10.54 -18.55 -8.50
N PRO A 86 -11.66 -18.12 -9.12
CA PRO A 86 -12.17 -16.77 -8.96
C PRO A 86 -12.42 -16.45 -7.48
N MET A 87 -12.06 -15.25 -7.07
CA MET A 87 -12.32 -14.73 -5.73
C MET A 87 -13.05 -13.41 -5.85
N GLN A 88 -14.11 -13.25 -5.07
CA GLN A 88 -14.82 -11.99 -4.89
C GLN A 88 -15.16 -11.83 -3.42
N ASP A 89 -15.07 -10.61 -2.92
CA ASP A 89 -15.45 -10.28 -1.56
C ASP A 89 -15.88 -8.83 -1.47
N ALA A 90 -16.58 -8.49 -0.39
CA ALA A 90 -16.94 -7.13 -0.08
C ALA A 90 -16.94 -6.93 1.42
N GLY A 91 -16.86 -5.68 1.86
CA GLY A 91 -16.86 -5.39 3.27
C GLY A 91 -16.58 -3.93 3.58
N ARG A 92 -16.03 -3.69 4.76
CA ARG A 92 -15.59 -2.37 5.22
C ARG A 92 -14.10 -2.35 5.43
N TRP A 93 -13.46 -1.23 5.12
CA TRP A 93 -12.04 -0.99 5.34
C TRP A 93 -11.83 0.32 6.09
N HIS A 94 -10.69 0.43 6.75
CA HIS A 94 -10.18 1.68 7.29
C HIS A 94 -8.66 1.58 7.50
N LEU A 95 -8.01 2.73 7.52
CA LEU A 95 -6.60 2.83 7.81
C LEU A 95 -6.39 3.30 9.26
N VAL A 96 -5.56 2.58 10.02
CA VAL A 96 -5.08 3.00 11.32
C VAL A 96 -3.57 3.21 11.27
N VAL A 97 -3.08 4.20 12.00
CA VAL A 97 -1.64 4.42 12.19
C VAL A 97 -1.36 4.41 13.68
N GLN A 98 -0.49 3.50 14.11
CA GLN A 98 -0.09 3.33 15.50
C GLN A 98 1.43 3.28 15.56
N SER A 99 2.03 4.10 16.44
CA SER A 99 3.49 4.17 16.60
C SER A 99 4.25 4.38 15.28
N GLY A 100 3.68 5.17 14.36
CA GLY A 100 4.26 5.43 13.03
C GLY A 100 4.07 4.32 11.99
N GLN A 101 3.48 3.18 12.36
CA GLN A 101 3.17 2.10 11.43
C GLN A 101 1.73 2.20 10.95
N ALA A 102 1.52 2.21 9.64
CA ALA A 102 0.19 2.13 9.04
C ALA A 102 -0.27 0.68 8.92
N MET A 103 -1.54 0.44 9.21
CA MET A 103 -2.23 -0.84 9.05
C MET A 103 -3.54 -0.61 8.30
N MET A 104 -3.72 -1.34 7.20
CA MET A 104 -5.02 -1.49 6.55
C MET A 104 -5.81 -2.54 7.34
N GLN A 105 -6.97 -2.16 7.87
CA GLN A 105 -7.87 -3.07 8.57
C GLN A 105 -9.17 -3.20 7.79
N TRP A 106 -9.72 -4.41 7.74
CA TRP A 106 -11.00 -4.65 7.09
C TRP A 106 -11.87 -5.65 7.84
N ARG A 107 -13.17 -5.57 7.55
CA ARG A 107 -14.17 -6.57 7.91
C ARG A 107 -14.82 -7.04 6.62
N SER A 108 -14.44 -8.24 6.21
CA SER A 108 -15.02 -8.99 5.11
C SER A 108 -16.39 -9.53 5.47
N ASN A 109 -17.30 -9.52 4.50
CA ASN A 109 -18.61 -10.14 4.62
C ASN A 109 -18.51 -11.68 4.59
N SER A 110 -17.50 -12.24 3.92
CA SER A 110 -17.31 -13.69 3.76
C SER A 110 -16.32 -14.31 4.75
N SER A 111 -15.31 -13.56 5.19
CA SER A 111 -14.16 -14.11 5.94
C SER A 111 -13.90 -13.44 7.29
N GLY A 112 -14.67 -12.41 7.67
CA GLY A 112 -14.54 -11.74 8.95
C GLY A 112 -13.44 -10.68 8.99
N LEU A 113 -12.77 -10.52 10.13
CA LEU A 113 -11.79 -9.44 10.33
C LEU A 113 -10.42 -9.79 9.74
N GLY A 114 -9.77 -8.78 9.15
CA GLY A 114 -8.41 -8.90 8.65
C GLY A 114 -7.62 -7.60 8.82
N SER A 115 -6.29 -7.74 8.78
CA SER A 115 -5.39 -6.58 8.82
C SER A 115 -4.10 -6.87 8.06
N LEU A 116 -3.50 -5.82 7.50
CA LEU A 116 -2.28 -5.87 6.72
C LEU A 116 -1.45 -4.61 7.00
N PRO A 117 -0.18 -4.74 7.46
CA PRO A 117 0.71 -3.59 7.55
C PRO A 117 1.00 -3.02 6.16
N ILE A 118 0.97 -1.68 6.08
CA ILE A 118 1.23 -0.90 4.88
C ILE A 118 2.48 -0.08 5.11
N PHE A 119 3.41 -0.13 4.15
CA PHE A 119 4.65 0.61 4.18
C PHE A 119 4.71 1.57 3.00
N VAL A 120 5.42 2.68 3.18
CA VAL A 120 5.81 3.57 2.09
C VAL A 120 7.33 3.42 1.95
N SER A 121 7.75 2.89 0.82
CA SER A 121 9.17 2.69 0.51
C SER A 121 9.86 4.02 0.17
N ALA A 122 11.19 4.02 0.11
CA ALA A 122 11.99 5.23 -0.10
C ALA A 122 11.68 5.98 -1.40
N ASN A 123 11.15 5.30 -2.43
CA ASN A 123 10.73 5.92 -3.69
C ASN A 123 9.25 6.37 -3.68
N GLY A 124 8.57 6.30 -2.54
CA GLY A 124 7.17 6.67 -2.38
C GLY A 124 6.17 5.57 -2.75
N ALA A 125 6.60 4.38 -3.17
CA ALA A 125 5.69 3.30 -3.48
C ALA A 125 5.06 2.72 -2.19
N VAL A 126 3.75 2.49 -2.24
CA VAL A 126 2.99 1.82 -1.17
C VAL A 126 3.14 0.32 -1.34
N VAL A 127 3.65 -0.38 -0.32
CA VAL A 127 4.00 -1.80 -0.37
C VAL A 127 3.52 -2.56 0.87
N ASP A 128 3.41 -3.88 0.76
CA ASP A 128 3.19 -4.77 1.92
C ASP A 128 4.51 -5.04 2.68
N GLN A 129 4.44 -5.82 3.76
CA GLN A 129 5.62 -6.21 4.56
C GLN A 129 6.71 -6.98 3.79
N ARG A 130 6.39 -7.53 2.62
CA ARG A 130 7.32 -8.27 1.76
C ARG A 130 7.86 -7.40 0.63
N GLY A 131 7.45 -6.13 0.56
CA GLY A 131 7.80 -5.22 -0.52
C GLY A 131 6.93 -5.37 -1.78
N ASN A 132 5.83 -6.15 -1.73
CA ASN A 132 4.92 -6.24 -2.87
C ASN A 132 4.13 -4.93 -3.01
N PRO A 133 4.17 -4.29 -4.18
CA PRO A 133 3.51 -3.01 -4.38
C PRO A 133 1.99 -3.12 -4.48
N PHE A 134 1.33 -2.10 -3.96
CA PHE A 134 -0.05 -1.77 -4.26
C PHE A 134 -0.04 -0.85 -5.48
N TYR A 135 -0.68 -1.28 -6.58
CA TYR A 135 -0.74 -0.49 -7.80
C TYR A 135 -2.11 0.16 -7.94
N ARG A 136 -2.16 1.47 -8.05
CA ARG A 136 -3.38 2.16 -8.46
C ARG A 136 -3.63 1.90 -9.94
N VAL A 137 -4.71 1.18 -10.24
CA VAL A 137 -5.11 0.81 -11.60
C VAL A 137 -6.31 1.60 -12.12
N GLY A 138 -6.95 2.40 -11.28
CA GLY A 138 -8.05 3.28 -11.69
C GLY A 138 -8.87 3.82 -10.53
N ALA A 139 -10.07 4.30 -10.84
CA ALA A 139 -11.06 4.72 -9.86
C ALA A 139 -11.80 3.50 -9.26
N ALA A 140 -12.19 3.60 -7.99
CA ALA A 140 -13.03 2.59 -7.35
C ALA A 140 -14.43 2.55 -8.00
N GLN A 141 -14.97 1.35 -8.16
CA GLN A 141 -16.35 1.14 -8.62
C GLN A 141 -17.26 1.04 -7.40
N CYS A 142 -17.65 2.20 -6.88
CA CYS A 142 -18.52 2.30 -5.72
C CYS A 142 -19.97 2.26 -6.18
N ARG A 143 -20.69 1.23 -5.74
CA ARG A 143 -22.14 1.09 -5.92
C ARG A 143 -22.83 1.30 -4.58
#